data_AF-A0A971MMS0-F1
#
_entry.id   AF-A0A971MMS0-F1
#
_cell.length_a   1.000
_cell.length_b   1.000
_cell.length_c   1.000
_cell.angle_alpha   90.00
_cell.angle_beta   90.00
_cell.angle_gamma   90.00
#
_symmetry.space_group_name_H-M   'P 1'
#
loop_
_entity.id
_entity.type
_entity.pdbx_description
1 polymer ?
#
loop_
_entity_poly.entity_id
_entity_poly.type
_entity_poly.pdbx_seq_one_letter_code
_entity_poly.pdbx_strand_id
1 'polypeptide(L)' 'TTTAEEIIEYCKEKLAPYKVPRAVEFRSELPRSAVGKALRRVLREEEMTKTTQG' A
#
# COMPACT_ATOMS: atom_id res chain seq x y z
N THR A 1 10.04 0.48 -14.56
CA THR A 1 9.92 0.97 -13.17
C THR A 1 8.81 1.99 -13.18
N THR A 2 7.70 1.72 -12.51
CA THR A 2 6.54 2.63 -12.46
C THR A 2 6.61 3.44 -11.18
N THR A 3 6.20 4.71 -11.22
CA THR A 3 6.18 5.60 -10.05
C THR A 3 4.88 5.50 -9.27
N ALA A 4 4.89 5.98 -8.02
CA ALA A 4 3.69 6.01 -7.19
C ALA A 4 2.60 6.92 -7.79
N GLU A 5 3.01 8.03 -8.41
CA GLU A 5 2.13 9.00 -9.06
C GLU A 5 1.42 8.39 -10.27
N GLU A 6 2.13 7.63 -11.10
CA GLU A 6 1.57 6.96 -12.28
C GLU A 6 0.50 5.93 -11.88
N ILE A 7 0.69 5.21 -10.77
CA ILE A 7 -0.33 4.29 -10.22
C ILE A 7 -1.55 5.06 -9.72
N ILE A 8 -1.35 6.18 -9.03
CA ILE A 8 -2.45 7.00 -8.51
C ILE A 8 -3.24 7.62 -9.66
N GLU A 9 -2.58 8.13 -10.71
CA GLU A 9 -3.21 8.69 -11.90
C GLU A 9 -4.04 7.65 -12.63
N TYR A 10 -3.47 6.47 -12.87
CA TYR A 10 -4.19 5.34 -13.44
C TYR A 10 -5.44 4.97 -12.62
N CYS A 11 -5.33 4.96 -11.28
CA CYS A 11 -6.46 4.74 -10.40
C CYS A 11 -7.51 5.86 -10.48
N LYS A 12 -7.11 7.13 -10.64
CA LYS A 12 -8.04 8.27 -10.79
C LYS A 12 -8.86 8.18 -12.07
N GLU A 13 -8.27 7.71 -13.16
CA GLU A 13 -8.97 7.56 -14.45
C GLU A 13 -9.97 6.40 -14.44
N LYS A 14 -9.69 5.34 -13.67
CA LYS A 14 -10.46 4.08 -13.68
C LYS A 14 -11.40 3.91 -12.49
N LEU A 15 -11.18 4.62 -11.38
CA LEU A 15 -11.91 4.44 -10.13
C LEU A 15 -12.63 5.73 -9.71
N ALA A 16 -13.72 5.57 -8.97
CA ALA A 16 -14.36 6.69 -8.30
C ALA A 16 -13.38 7.37 -7.30
N PRO A 17 -13.46 8.70 -7.08
CA PRO A 17 -12.47 9.45 -6.31
C PRO A 17 -12.17 8.89 -4.91
N TYR A 18 -13.17 8.30 -4.24
CA TYR A 18 -13.02 7.72 -2.90
C TYR A 18 -12.30 6.36 -2.87
N LYS A 19 -12.15 5.70 -4.02
CA LYS A 19 -11.42 4.42 -4.16
C LYS A 19 -9.97 4.62 -4.58
N VAL A 20 -9.58 5.85 -4.89
CA VAL A 20 -8.21 6.18 -5.27
C VAL A 20 -7.32 6.08 -4.01
N PRO A 21 -6.20 5.33 -4.06
CA PRO A 21 -5.28 5.24 -2.94
C PRO A 21 -4.65 6.61 -2.64
N ARG A 22 -4.51 6.93 -1.35
CA ARG A 22 -3.89 8.19 -0.90
C ARG A 22 -2.36 8.18 -1.01
N ALA A 23 -1.76 7.01 -0.85
CA ALA A 23 -0.33 6.79 -0.93
C ALA A 23 -0.07 5.41 -1.53
N VAL A 24 1.06 5.27 -2.22
CA VAL A 24 1.52 4.01 -2.79
C VAL A 24 2.97 3.81 -2.36
N GLU A 25 3.25 2.67 -1.74
CA GLU A 25 4.59 2.26 -1.30
C GLU A 25 4.99 1.02 -2.06
N PHE A 26 6.17 1.05 -2.68
CA PHE A 26 6.76 -0.13 -3.29
C PHE A 26 7.62 -0.85 -2.26
N ARG A 27 7.33 -2.14 -2.06
CA ARG A 27 8.09 -3.01 -1.17
C ARG A 27 8.66 -4.16 -1.99
N SER A 28 9.87 -4.59 -1.64
CA SER A 28 10.48 -5.80 -2.23
C SER A 28 9.69 -7.05 -1.87
N GLU A 29 9.12 -7.09 -0.66
CA GLU A 29 8.38 -8.24 -0.17
C GLU A 29 7.20 -7.83 0.72
N LEU A 30 6.16 -8.67 0.73
CA LEU A 30 5.00 -8.49 1.59
C LEU A 30 5.05 -9.52 2.72
N PRO A 31 4.67 -9.16 3.95
CA PRO A 31 4.59 -10.11 5.05
C PRO A 31 3.53 -11.15 4.69
N ARG A 32 3.93 -12.41 4.64
CA ARG A 32 3.07 -13.54 4.29
C ARG A 32 3.01 -14.52 5.45
N SER A 33 1.88 -15.22 5.58
CA SER A 33 1.76 -16.35 6.49
C SER A 33 2.59 -17.54 5.99
N ALA A 34 2.78 -18.55 6.84
CA ALA A 34 3.44 -19.80 6.47
C ALA A 34 2.79 -20.51 5.26
N VAL A 35 1.54 -20.19 4.94
CA VAL A 35 0.81 -20.69 3.76
C VAL A 35 0.70 -19.64 2.64
N GLY A 36 1.53 -18.60 2.66
CA GLY A 36 1.69 -17.62 1.57
C GLY A 36 0.66 -16.49 1.52
N LYS A 37 -0.29 -16.39 2.47
CA LYS A 37 -1.30 -15.32 2.46
C LYS A 37 -0.72 -14.01 2.99
N ALA A 38 -0.98 -12.90 2.31
CA ALA A 38 -0.55 -11.58 2.79
C ALA A 38 -1.18 -11.24 4.15
N LEU A 39 -0.34 -10.88 5.12
CA LEU A 39 -0.72 -10.53 6.48
C LEU A 39 -1.04 -9.04 6.58
N ARG A 40 -2.28 -8.68 6.24
CA ARG A 40 -2.78 -7.30 6.31
C ARG A 40 -2.64 -6.66 7.69
N ARG A 41 -2.71 -7.47 8.76
CA ARG A 41 -2.56 -6.99 10.14
C ARG A 41 -1.16 -6.42 10.38
N VAL A 42 -0.12 -7.15 9.97
CA VAL A 42 1.28 -6.74 10.12
C VAL A 42 1.57 -5.50 9.30
N LEU A 43 1.10 -5.44 8.04
CA LEU A 43 1.21 -4.24 7.21
C LEU A 43 0.62 -3.00 7.89
N ARG A 44 -0.53 -3.15 8.56
CA ARG A 44 -1.18 -2.05 9.27
C ARG A 44 -0.40 -1.63 10.50
N GLU A 45 0.11 -2.59 11.28
CA GLU A 45 0.94 -2.30 12.46
C GLU A 45 2.23 -1.56 12.07
N GLU A 46 2.93 -2.00 11.03
CA GLU A 46 4.12 -1.33 10.49
C GLU A 46 3.83 0.13 10.12
N GLU A 47 2.74 0.39 9.38
CA GLU A 47 2.36 1.76 9.00
C GLU A 47 1.97 2.63 10.21
N MET A 48 1.30 2.04 11.22
CA MET A 48 0.99 2.75 12.45
C MET A 48 2.26 3.12 13.24
N THR A 49 3.21 2.19 13.35
CA THR A 49 4.50 2.46 14.03
C THR A 49 5.33 3.53 13.31
N LYS A 50 5.35 3.53 11.97
CA LYS A 50 6.02 4.57 11.18
C LYS A 50 5.41 5.96 11.44
N THR A 51 4.09 6.04 11.58
CA THR A 51 3.38 7.31 11.78
C THR A 51 3.58 7.88 13.20
N THR A 52 3.78 7.02 14.21
CA THR A 52 3.91 7.44 15.62
C THR A 52 5.34 7.85 16.02
N GLN A 53 6.37 7.52 15.24
CA GLN A 53 7.76 7.92 15.52
C GLN A 53 8.18 9.27 14.88
N GLY A 54 7.22 10.06 14.40
CA GLY A 54 7.43 11.42 13.87
C GLY A 54 7.06 12.50 14.86
#